data_AF-A0A5P3MT48-F1
#
_entry.id   AF-A0A5P3MT48-F1
#
_cell.length_a   1.000
_cell.length_b   1.000
_cell.length_c   1.000
_cell.angle_alpha   90.00
_cell.angle_beta   90.00
_cell.angle_gamma   90.00
#
_symmetry.space_group_name_H-M   'P 1'
#
loop_
_entity.id
_entity.type
_entity.pdbx_description
1 polymer ?
#
loop_
_entity_poly.entity_id
_entity_poly.type
_entity_poly.pdbx_seq_one_letter_code
_entity_poly.pdbx_strand_id
1 'polypeptide(L)'
;MEKWQAMFAPKGIEDALAQVRYELSLSPKAREALEDFLYVLWAGILHEARGKPNDERIEHDHAADALAELAGMLFSPMNDKGVGNFNIPKL
;
A
#
# COMPACT_ATOMS: atom_id res chain seq x y z
N MET A 1 -4.01 -23.46 -2.97
CA MET A 1 -3.25 -22.56 -3.86
C MET A 1 -2.43 -21.66 -2.96
N GLU A 2 -1.11 -21.63 -3.15
CA GLU A 2 -0.24 -20.81 -2.31
C GLU A 2 -0.41 -19.33 -2.67
N LYS A 3 -0.29 -18.42 -1.69
CA LYS A 3 -0.57 -16.99 -1.89
C LYS A 3 0.29 -16.35 -2.98
N TRP A 4 1.52 -16.82 -3.18
CA TRP A 4 2.41 -16.33 -4.24
C TRP A 4 1.86 -16.62 -5.65
N GLN A 5 1.10 -17.71 -5.84
CA GLN A 5 0.48 -18.05 -7.12
C GLN A 5 -0.68 -17.09 -7.44
N ALA A 6 -1.41 -16.65 -6.42
CA ALA A 6 -2.49 -15.68 -6.56
C ALA A 6 -2.00 -14.26 -6.89
N MET A 7 -0.70 -13.97 -6.74
CA MET A 7 -0.10 -12.68 -7.10
C MET A 7 -0.17 -12.41 -8.62
N PHE A 8 -0.23 -13.45 -9.45
CA PHE A 8 -0.30 -13.31 -10.92
C PHE A 8 -1.72 -13.14 -11.46
N ALA A 9 -2.76 -13.31 -10.63
CA ALA A 9 -4.16 -13.12 -11.01
C ALA A 9 -5.03 -12.75 -9.80
N PRO A 10 -4.76 -11.59 -9.17
CA PRO A 10 -5.45 -11.22 -7.94
C PRO A 10 -6.93 -10.93 -8.22
N LYS A 11 -7.80 -11.42 -7.32
CA LYS A 11 -9.24 -11.15 -7.32
C LYS A 11 -9.64 -10.61 -5.95
N GLY A 12 -10.62 -9.71 -5.90
CA GLY A 12 -11.16 -9.20 -4.63
C GLY A 12 -10.22 -8.30 -3.85
N ILE A 13 -9.37 -7.52 -4.55
CA ILE A 13 -8.42 -6.58 -3.90
C ILE A 13 -9.18 -5.57 -3.02
N GLU A 14 -10.33 -5.07 -3.47
CA GLU A 14 -11.14 -4.11 -2.73
C GLU A 14 -11.67 -4.69 -1.42
N ASP A 15 -12.22 -5.91 -1.45
CA ASP A 15 -12.71 -6.60 -0.25
C ASP A 15 -11.57 -6.89 0.73
N ALA A 16 -10.42 -7.34 0.22
CA ALA A 16 -9.24 -7.58 1.04
C ALA A 16 -8.72 -6.29 1.68
N LEU A 17 -8.69 -5.19 0.94
CA LEU A 17 -8.29 -3.89 1.45
C LEU A 17 -9.27 -3.38 2.51
N ALA A 18 -10.58 -3.51 2.27
CA ALA A 18 -11.61 -3.14 3.22
C ALA A 18 -11.48 -3.93 4.53
N GLN A 19 -11.23 -5.23 4.45
CA GLN A 19 -11.01 -6.08 5.62
C GLN A 19 -9.77 -5.64 6.42
N VAL A 20 -8.65 -5.38 5.74
CA VAL A 20 -7.42 -4.90 6.41
C VAL A 20 -7.64 -3.55 7.09
N ARG A 21 -8.29 -2.61 6.39
CA ARG A 21 -8.65 -1.30 6.96
C ARG A 21 -9.54 -1.44 8.19
N TYR A 22 -10.52 -2.34 8.13
CA TYR A 22 -11.40 -2.63 9.27
C TYR A 22 -10.58 -3.16 10.46
N GLU A 23 -9.73 -4.15 10.27
CA GLU A 23 -8.90 -4.69 11.36
C GLU A 23 -7.94 -3.65 11.96
N LEU A 24 -7.33 -2.82 11.13
CA LEU A 24 -6.48 -1.71 11.60
C LEU A 24 -7.29 -0.66 12.38
N SER A 25 -8.57 -0.46 12.05
CA SER A 25 -9.44 0.45 12.80
C SER A 25 -9.78 -0.06 14.20
N LEU A 26 -9.75 -1.39 14.42
CA LEU A 26 -9.98 -2.00 15.73
C LEU A 26 -8.77 -1.86 16.66
N SER A 27 -7.59 -1.57 16.13
CA SER A 27 -6.35 -1.44 16.92
C SER A 27 -5.55 -0.22 16.48
N PRO A 28 -5.81 0.96 17.08
CA PRO A 28 -5.06 2.19 16.79
C PRO A 28 -3.55 2.02 16.96
N LYS A 29 -3.12 1.24 17.96
CA LYS A 29 -1.70 0.94 18.19
C LYS A 29 -1.07 0.13 17.05
N ALA A 30 -1.79 -0.88 16.53
CA ALA A 30 -1.28 -1.66 15.40
C ALA A 30 -1.26 -0.83 14.11
N ARG A 31 -2.26 0.04 13.93
CA ARG A 31 -2.29 1.02 12.83
C ARG A 31 -1.07 1.94 12.87
N GLU A 32 -0.83 2.60 14.00
CA GLU A 32 0.31 3.51 14.19
C GLU A 32 1.64 2.79 13.97
N ALA A 33 1.83 1.61 14.57
CA ALA A 33 3.05 0.83 14.39
C ALA A 33 3.30 0.42 12.93
N LEU A 34 2.24 0.11 12.17
CA LEU A 34 2.35 -0.21 10.75
C LEU A 34 2.66 1.03 9.91
N GLU A 35 2.03 2.16 10.21
CA GLU A 35 2.28 3.44 9.55
C GLU A 35 3.73 3.90 9.76
N ASP A 36 4.22 3.85 11.01
CA ASP A 36 5.61 4.13 11.36
C ASP A 36 6.59 3.20 10.64
N PHE A 37 6.31 1.90 10.62
CA PHE A 37 7.15 0.92 9.95
C PHE A 37 7.25 1.20 8.45
N LEU A 38 6.13 1.46 7.79
CA LEU A 38 6.10 1.76 6.36
C LEU A 38 6.84 3.07 6.04
N TYR A 39 6.70 4.09 6.88
CA TYR A 39 7.44 5.35 6.76
C TYR A 39 8.95 5.13 6.86
N VAL A 40 9.42 4.40 7.88
CA VAL A 40 10.84 4.12 8.08
C VAL A 40 11.40 3.30 6.91
N LEU A 41 10.64 2.32 6.41
CA LEU A 41 11.05 1.50 5.26
C LEU A 41 11.18 2.34 3.98
N TRP A 42 10.18 3.17 3.68
CA TRP A 42 10.21 4.11 2.56
C TRP A 42 11.41 5.07 2.64
N ALA A 43 11.64 5.65 3.81
CA ALA A 43 12.76 6.56 4.04
C ALA A 43 14.12 5.85 3.89
N GLY A 44 14.22 4.60 4.33
CA GLY A 44 15.41 3.76 4.18
C GLY A 44 15.75 3.48 2.72
N ILE A 45 14.76 3.09 1.91
CA ILE A 45 14.95 2.83 0.47
C ILE A 45 15.43 4.10 -0.25
N LEU A 46 14.81 5.24 0.02
CA LEU A 46 15.25 6.51 -0.56
C LEU A 46 16.63 6.94 -0.07
N HIS A 47 17.00 6.60 1.16
CA HIS A 47 18.35 6.87 1.66
C HIS A 47 19.40 6.04 0.91
N GLU A 48 19.15 4.74 0.72
CA GLU A 48 20.04 3.85 -0.03
C GLU A 48 20.20 4.31 -1.48
N ALA A 49 19.11 4.72 -2.13
CA ALA A 49 19.07 5.20 -3.51
C ALA A 49 20.04 6.37 -3.81
N ARG A 50 20.34 7.21 -2.79
CA ARG A 50 21.26 8.36 -2.94
C ARG A 50 22.69 7.95 -3.25
N GLY A 51 23.13 6.78 -2.77
CA GLY A 51 24.46 6.24 -3.01
C GLY A 51 24.57 5.47 -4.32
N LYS A 52 23.46 5.27 -5.04
CA LYS A 52 23.40 4.39 -6.21
C LYS A 52 23.60 5.13 -7.54
N PRO A 53 24.18 4.46 -8.55
CA PRO A 53 24.10 4.87 -9.95
C PRO A 53 22.65 5.02 -10.43
N ASN A 54 22.43 5.77 -11.51
CA ASN A 54 21.08 6.16 -11.95
C ASN A 54 20.17 4.98 -12.32
N ASP A 55 20.71 3.94 -12.94
CA ASP A 55 20.00 2.72 -13.32
C ASP A 55 19.50 1.94 -12.08
N GLU A 56 20.36 1.76 -11.07
CA GLU A 56 19.95 1.13 -9.80
C GLU A 56 19.01 2.04 -8.98
N ARG A 57 19.17 3.36 -9.06
CA ARG A 57 18.32 4.32 -8.34
C ARG A 57 16.85 4.22 -8.75
N ILE A 58 16.59 4.04 -10.05
CA ILE A 58 15.22 3.91 -10.58
C ILE A 58 14.46 2.75 -9.92
N GLU A 59 15.13 1.62 -9.65
CA GLU A 59 14.50 0.49 -8.96
C GLU A 59 14.12 0.83 -7.52
N HIS A 60 14.95 1.60 -6.82
CA HIS A 60 14.67 2.06 -5.46
C HIS A 60 13.53 3.08 -5.45
N ASP A 61 13.50 4.00 -6.43
CA ASP A 61 12.41 4.97 -6.58
C ASP A 61 11.08 4.25 -6.82
N HIS A 62 11.04 3.25 -7.72
CA HIS A 62 9.84 2.44 -7.93
C HIS A 62 9.40 1.69 -6.67
N ALA A 63 10.33 1.14 -5.89
CA ALA A 63 10.00 0.46 -4.65
C ALA A 63 9.45 1.42 -3.58
N ALA A 64 10.02 2.63 -3.49
CA ALA A 64 9.54 3.69 -2.60
C ALA A 64 8.13 4.16 -3.02
N ASP A 65 7.89 4.36 -4.31
CA ASP A 65 6.57 4.76 -4.82
C ASP A 65 5.52 3.69 -4.54
N ALA A 66 5.83 2.41 -4.76
CA ALA A 66 4.92 1.31 -4.46
C ALA A 66 4.55 1.23 -2.96
N LEU A 67 5.51 1.52 -2.06
CA LEU A 67 5.24 1.59 -0.62
C LEU A 67 4.37 2.79 -0.27
N ALA A 68 4.60 3.95 -0.88
CA ALA A 68 3.79 5.14 -0.67
C ALA A 68 2.35 4.93 -1.16
N GLU A 69 2.16 4.29 -2.32
CA GLU A 69 0.85 3.91 -2.82
C GLU A 69 0.13 2.95 -1.87
N LEU A 70 0.82 1.91 -1.38
CA LEU A 70 0.26 0.97 -0.42
C LEU A 70 -0.14 1.65 0.89
N ALA A 71 0.70 2.53 1.43
CA ALA A 71 0.39 3.31 2.62
C ALA A 71 -0.84 4.21 2.38
N GLY A 72 -0.91 4.86 1.22
CA GLY A 72 -2.08 5.62 0.78
C GLY A 72 -3.35 4.75 0.75
N MET A 73 -3.26 3.55 0.18
CA MET A 73 -4.34 2.58 0.16
C MET A 73 -4.72 2.12 1.57
N LEU A 74 -3.82 2.01 2.53
CA LEU A 74 -4.17 1.53 3.88
C LEU A 74 -4.74 2.63 4.78
N PHE A 75 -4.19 3.84 4.70
CA PHE A 75 -4.42 4.86 5.72
C PHE A 75 -5.20 6.08 5.26
N SER A 76 -5.28 6.34 3.95
CA SER A 76 -6.02 7.51 3.44
C SER A 76 -7.47 7.44 3.91
N PRO A 77 -8.02 8.54 4.46
CA PRO A 77 -9.44 8.60 4.75
C PRO A 77 -10.21 8.26 3.47
N MET A 78 -11.24 7.43 3.59
CA MET A 78 -12.18 7.27 2.48
C MET A 78 -12.81 8.64 2.28
N ASN A 79 -12.37 9.36 1.27
CA ASN A 79 -13.01 10.61 0.91
C ASN A 79 -14.48 10.28 0.61
N ASP A 80 -15.43 10.95 1.28
CA ASP A 80 -16.87 10.88 0.96
C ASP A 80 -17.20 11.33 -0.48
N LYS A 81 -16.18 11.72 -1.26
CA LYS A 81 -16.21 11.69 -2.72
C LYS A 81 -15.76 10.31 -3.17
N GLY A 82 -16.65 9.34 -2.97
CA GLY A 82 -16.50 8.00 -3.48
C GLY A 82 -16.19 8.01 -4.97
N VAL A 83 -15.45 6.98 -5.37
CA VAL A 83 -15.21 6.60 -6.77
C VAL A 83 -14.21 7.49 -7.50
N GLY A 84 -12.92 7.18 -7.35
CA GLY A 84 -12.12 7.07 -8.57
C GLY A 84 -12.76 5.97 -9.41
N ASN A 85 -13.43 6.35 -10.50
CA ASN A 85 -14.16 5.55 -11.50
C ASN A 85 -13.97 4.00 -11.46
N PHE A 86 -14.52 3.33 -10.45
CA PHE A 86 -14.80 1.90 -10.50
C PHE A 86 -16.32 1.71 -10.43
N ASN A 87 -16.85 1.29 -11.58
CA ASN A 87 -18.27 1.16 -11.86
C ASN A 87 -18.80 -0.08 -11.13
N ILE A 88 -19.31 0.08 -9.91
CA ILE A 88 -19.94 -1.01 -9.16
C ILE A 88 -21.46 -1.02 -9.47
N PRO A 89 -22.02 -2.11 -10.01
CA PRO A 89 -23.46 -2.20 -10.27
C PRO A 89 -24.23 -2.22 -8.95
N LYS A 90 -25.24 -1.35 -8.84
CA LYS A 90 -26.16 -1.35 -7.70
C LYS A 90 -27.07 -2.57 -7.75
N LEU A 91 -27.11 -3.34 -6.67
CA LEU A 91 -28.19 -4.28 -6.35
C LEU A 91 -29.32 -3.52 -5.64
#